data_AF-A0A354WWP6-F1
#
_entry.id   AF-A0A354WWP6-F1
#
_cell.length_a   1.000
_cell.length_b   1.000
_cell.length_c   1.000
_cell.angle_alpha   90.00
_cell.angle_beta   90.00
_cell.angle_gamma   90.00
#
_symmetry.space_group_name_H-M   'P 1'
#
loop_
_entity.id
_entity.type
_entity.pdbx_description
1 polymer ?
#
loop_
_entity_poly.entity_id
_entity_poly.type
_entity_poly.pdbx_seq_one_letter_code
_entity_poly.pdbx_strand_id
1 'polypeptide(L)' 'KLEYSGAPQSELTALAAGTNRKAVIDGDTENGFVLAGMSLTHLTKVQPVQEIVEDLVSEAERRLQGASHLI' A
#
# COMPACT_ATOMS: atom_id res chain seq x y z
N LYS A 1 -13.90 -10.87 -12.69
CA LYS A 1 -14.99 -11.46 -13.53
C LYS A 1 -15.14 -12.96 -13.28
N LEU A 2 -14.03 -13.69 -13.13
CA LEU A 2 -14.02 -15.12 -12.82
C LEU A 2 -14.46 -15.41 -11.37
N GLU A 3 -14.14 -14.50 -10.45
CA GLU A 3 -14.55 -14.58 -9.05
C GLU A 3 -16.07 -14.56 -8.92
N TYR A 4 -16.72 -13.66 -9.67
CA TYR A 4 -18.17 -13.50 -9.66
C TYR A 4 -18.92 -14.56 -10.47
N SER A 5 -18.23 -15.31 -11.33
CA SER A 5 -18.83 -16.42 -12.09
C SER A 5 -18.70 -17.78 -11.39
N GLY A 6 -18.10 -17.84 -10.19
CA GLY A 6 -17.88 -19.09 -9.46
C GLY A 6 -16.85 -20.01 -10.11
N ALA A 7 -15.81 -19.43 -10.74
CA ALA A 7 -14.73 -20.22 -11.34
C ALA A 7 -14.04 -21.11 -10.29
N PRO A 8 -13.48 -22.27 -10.69
CA PRO A 8 -12.75 -23.14 -9.78
C PRO A 8 -11.58 -22.43 -9.10
N GLN A 9 -11.33 -22.76 -7.83
CA GLN A 9 -10.23 -22.17 -7.06
C GLN A 9 -8.87 -22.32 -7.74
N SER A 10 -8.63 -23.44 -8.43
CA SER A 10 -7.38 -23.68 -9.16
C SER A 10 -7.15 -22.65 -10.27
N GLU A 11 -8.20 -22.24 -10.97
CA GLU A 11 -8.13 -21.24 -12.04
C GLU A 11 -7.85 -19.85 -11.46
N LEU A 12 -8.52 -19.50 -10.36
CA LEU A 12 -8.26 -18.24 -9.64
C LEU A 12 -6.81 -18.18 -9.11
N THR A 13 -6.31 -19.28 -8.56
CA THR A 13 -4.92 -19.38 -8.09
C THR A 13 -3.92 -19.27 -9.24
N ALA A 14 -4.19 -19.93 -10.37
CA ALA A 14 -3.34 -19.82 -11.56
C ALA A 14 -3.31 -18.39 -12.11
N LEU A 15 -4.44 -17.68 -12.08
CA LEU A 15 -4.52 -16.28 -12.48
C LEU A 15 -3.72 -15.37 -11.54
N ALA A 16 -3.78 -15.60 -10.23
CA ALA A 16 -3.07 -14.81 -9.23
C ALA A 16 -1.56 -15.12 -9.17
N ALA A 17 -1.11 -16.27 -9.66
CA ALA A 17 0.28 -16.69 -9.57
C ALA A 17 1.22 -15.70 -10.29
N GLY A 18 2.21 -15.17 -9.54
CA GLY A 18 3.26 -14.30 -10.09
C GLY A 18 2.86 -12.84 -10.33
N THR A 19 1.60 -12.45 -10.09
CA THR A 19 1.12 -11.08 -10.32
C THR A 19 1.80 -10.04 -9.43
N ASN A 20 2.23 -10.41 -8.21
CA ASN A 20 3.03 -9.55 -7.34
C ASN A 20 4.35 -9.13 -7.99
N ARG A 21 5.05 -10.08 -8.62
CA ARG A 21 6.33 -9.81 -9.30
C ARG A 21 6.10 -8.89 -10.50
N LYS A 22 5.07 -9.17 -11.30
CA LYS A 22 4.70 -8.34 -12.47
C LYS A 22 4.52 -6.87 -12.08
N ALA A 23 3.82 -6.60 -10.98
CA ALA A 23 3.64 -5.23 -10.49
C ALA A 23 4.93 -4.64 -9.92
N VAL A 24 5.57 -5.31 -8.95
CA VAL A 24 6.63 -4.71 -8.13
C VAL A 24 7.99 -4.67 -8.83
N ILE A 25 8.30 -5.68 -9.64
CA ILE A 25 9.60 -5.82 -10.30
C ILE A 25 9.50 -5.37 -11.76
N ASP A 26 8.50 -5.86 -12.49
CA ASP A 26 8.40 -5.63 -13.93
C ASP A 26 7.65 -4.32 -14.26
N GLY A 27 7.01 -3.69 -13.27
CA GLY A 27 6.30 -2.40 -13.41
C GLY A 27 4.96 -2.49 -14.13
N ASP A 28 4.41 -3.68 -14.33
CA ASP A 28 3.11 -3.90 -14.98
C ASP A 28 1.97 -3.61 -13.99
N THR A 29 1.47 -2.37 -14.03
CA THR A 29 0.37 -1.92 -13.16
C THR A 29 -1.02 -2.31 -13.68
N GLU A 30 -1.14 -2.85 -14.89
CA GLU A 30 -2.42 -3.25 -15.48
C GLU A 30 -2.75 -4.71 -15.18
N ASN A 31 -1.75 -5.60 -15.28
CA ASN A 31 -1.91 -7.05 -15.09
C ASN A 31 -1.22 -7.58 -13.82
N GLY A 32 -0.44 -6.74 -13.14
CA GLY A 32 0.17 -7.05 -11.86
C GLY A 32 -0.73 -6.72 -10.68
N PHE A 33 -0.45 -7.36 -9.54
CA PHE A 33 -1.15 -7.04 -8.29
C PHE A 33 -0.39 -5.94 -7.53
N VAL A 34 -0.85 -4.70 -7.68
CA VAL A 34 -0.30 -3.53 -6.98
C VAL A 34 -0.83 -3.51 -5.54
N LEU A 35 -0.06 -4.11 -4.64
CA LEU A 35 -0.40 -4.19 -3.22
C LEU A 35 -0.24 -2.83 -2.54
N ALA A 36 -1.36 -2.23 -2.15
CA ALA A 36 -1.44 -0.90 -1.56
C ALA A 36 -2.47 -0.88 -0.42
N GLY A 37 -2.05 -0.47 0.79
CA GLY A 37 -2.96 -0.26 1.92
C GLY A 37 -3.73 1.06 1.82
N MET A 38 -4.86 1.16 2.55
CA MET A 38 -5.72 2.36 2.52
C MET A 38 -5.04 3.64 3.00
N SER A 39 -3.98 3.53 3.82
CA SER A 39 -3.20 4.69 4.31
C SER A 39 -2.40 5.40 3.22
N LEU A 40 -2.21 4.78 2.06
CA LEU A 40 -1.38 5.32 0.99
C LEU A 40 -2.03 6.50 0.25
N THR A 41 -3.32 6.75 0.46
CA THR A 41 -4.06 7.89 -0.16
C THR A 41 -3.48 9.26 0.19
N HIS A 42 -2.73 9.35 1.30
CA HIS A 42 -2.07 10.58 1.74
C HIS A 42 -0.65 10.77 1.18
N LEU A 43 -0.09 9.76 0.50
CA LEU A 43 1.25 9.86 -0.07
C LEU A 43 1.23 10.65 -1.37
N THR A 44 1.97 11.77 -1.40
CA THR A 44 2.02 12.71 -2.52
C THR A 44 3.43 12.91 -3.08
N LYS A 45 4.45 12.34 -2.43
CA LYS A 45 5.86 12.48 -2.80
C LYS A 45 6.62 11.17 -2.57
N VAL A 46 7.67 10.97 -3.37
CA VAL A 46 8.69 9.94 -3.13
C VAL A 46 9.74 10.53 -2.18
N GLN A 47 10.12 9.77 -1.16
CA GLN A 47 11.06 10.23 -0.13
C GLN A 47 12.07 9.15 0.24
N PRO A 48 13.28 9.53 0.64
CA PRO A 48 14.20 8.63 1.34
C PRO A 48 13.58 8.09 2.62
N VAL A 49 13.96 6.87 3.01
CA VAL A 49 13.47 6.23 4.24
C VAL A 49 13.73 7.10 5.47
N GLN A 50 14.90 7.74 5.52
CA GLN A 50 15.26 8.65 6.61
C GLN A 50 14.23 9.77 6.78
N GLU A 51 13.91 10.49 5.70
CA GLU A 51 12.93 11.58 5.74
C GLU A 51 11.53 11.10 6.12
N ILE A 52 11.11 9.92 5.66
CA ILE A 52 9.81 9.34 6.03
C ILE A 52 9.73 9.15 7.54
N VAL A 53 10.77 8.56 8.14
CA VAL A 53 10.81 8.28 9.58
C VAL A 53 10.89 9.59 10.38
N GLU A 54 11.72 10.53 9.95
CA GLU A 54 11.86 11.85 10.59
C GLU A 54 10.55 12.65 10.54
N ASP A 55 9.87 12.67 9.39
CA ASP A 55 8.57 13.33 9.21
C ASP A 55 7.51 12.73 10.14
N LEU A 56 7.42 11.40 10.20
CA LEU A 56 6.47 10.67 11.05
C LEU A 56 6.68 10.96 12.53
N VAL A 57 7.92 10.86 13.02
CA VAL A 57 8.24 11.08 14.44
C VAL A 57 8.02 12.55 14.83
N SER A 58 8.52 13.47 14.01
CA SER A 58 8.39 14.90 14.29
C SER A 58 6.93 15.36 14.24
N GLU A 59 6.11 14.81 13.34
CA GLU A 59 4.68 15.08 13.34
C GLU A 59 4.01 14.54 14.61
N ALA A 60 4.28 13.30 14.99
CA ALA A 60 3.71 12.71 16.20
C ALA A 60 4.02 13.56 17.45
N GLU A 61 5.27 13.99 17.64
CA GLU A 61 5.68 14.85 18.76
C GLU A 61 4.92 16.18 18.79
N ARG A 62 4.85 16.88 17.64
CA ARG A 62 4.12 18.15 17.53
C ARG A 62 2.64 17.98 17.87
N ARG A 63 2.01 16.90 17.39
CA ARG A 63 0.59 16.60 17.66
C ARG A 63 0.35 16.32 19.13
N LEU A 64 1.22 15.54 19.77
CA LEU A 64 1.10 15.21 21.20
C LEU A 64 1.29 16.44 22.09
N GLN A 65 2.27 17.30 21.79
CA GLN A 65 2.47 18.56 22.51
C GLN A 65 1.23 19.48 22.41
N GLY A 66 0.68 19.61 21.20
CA GLY A 66 -0.54 20.39 20.97
C GLY A 66 -1.78 19.80 21.63
N ALA A 67 -1.82 18.49 21.86
CA ALA A 67 -2.93 17.79 22.48
C ALA A 67 -2.91 17.80 24.02
N SER A 68 -1.92 18.43 24.65
CA SER A 68 -1.74 18.48 26.12
C SER A 68 -2.94 19.02 26.92
N HIS A 69 -3.91 19.67 26.27
CA HIS A 69 -5.12 20.24 26.88
C HIS A 69 -6.41 19.52 26.46
N LEU A 70 -6.33 18.42 25.70
CA LEU A 70 -7.48 17.68 25.18
C LEU A 70 -7.98 16.58 26.13
N ILE A 71 -7.30 16.40 27.27
CA ILE A 71 -7.61 15.46 28.35
C ILE A 71 -7.25 16.11 29.68
#